data_AF-A0A9P1G253-F1
#
_entry.id   AF-A0A9P1G253-F1
#
_cell.length_a   1.000
_cell.length_b   1.000
_cell.length_c   1.000
_cell.angle_alpha   90.00
_cell.angle_beta   90.00
_cell.angle_gamma   90.00
#
_symmetry.space_group_name_H-M   'P 1'
#
loop_
_entity.id
_entity.type
_entity.pdbx_description
1 polymer ?
#
loop_
_entity_poly.entity_id
_entity_poly.type
_entity_poly.pdbx_seq_one_letter_code
_entity_poly.pdbx_strand_id
1 'polypeptide(L)'
;VLVLLFYICGQRLHLTAVRFAGLRRDYSPSQIWVSPHVTRTLVGSAPKGGVVVTVNNIAHAHESTLKQFQNLTRWPPAKLLNAGKDCWQPCGNVSGDCSWCGLGNACCRFNAKNDPDECTGVTFTVKDRHTCVSPVAYHALKHAKQDCLGPCQKSGYCEWCGTGHSCCMESATSIEAPECRGAFGFHSHNRYECVATLGSCEFLEVADGQACKKPNKPQTLAFYMYKAAGPDYPKIFNQTGSLGSLGGVMWYLHNHVITQCPRRYGIDRIRRYFVTVKSTDALYAATAKMFDRYSDFDNGEAQEYWSRSHWTKYGYNPGCLHVDREKSRAAYHDAVWYSLPGRCPSRDLYSTTAKCLRDEPGGNCDAPNGTSTCTWHAQFAGEVFLDELAGITDHATFCTNGNYEFDLETDAGIGNDFWNDKLSAADCDNRMKRVYQLFEEKYPSMPHALNRHPCDADVS
;
A
#
# COMPACT_ATOMS: atom_id res chain seq x y z
N VAL A 1 17.94 2.70 -35.97
CA VAL A 1 17.38 2.24 -34.68
C VAL A 1 18.03 0.91 -34.35
N LEU A 2 18.68 0.79 -33.19
CA LEU A 2 19.18 -0.50 -32.71
C LEU A 2 18.07 -1.13 -31.89
N VAL A 3 17.54 -2.28 -32.32
CA VAL A 3 16.54 -3.04 -31.53
C VAL A 3 17.26 -4.23 -30.93
N LEU A 4 17.29 -4.28 -29.59
CA LEU A 4 17.79 -5.44 -28.85
C LEU A 4 16.62 -6.41 -28.65
N LEU A 5 16.73 -7.60 -29.22
CA LEU A 5 15.79 -8.70 -28.97
C LEU A 5 16.41 -9.67 -27.97
N PHE A 6 15.69 -9.92 -26.89
CA PHE A 6 16.02 -10.96 -25.92
C PHE A 6 15.15 -12.18 -26.19
N TYR A 7 15.76 -13.37 -26.25
CA TYR A 7 15.01 -14.60 -26.14
C TYR A 7 15.75 -15.62 -25.29
N ILE A 8 15.00 -16.41 -24.53
CA ILE A 8 15.52 -17.43 -23.61
C ILE A 8 15.38 -18.79 -24.30
N CYS A 9 16.49 -19.47 -24.51
CA CYS A 9 16.53 -20.86 -24.94
C CYS A 9 17.52 -21.61 -24.03
N GLY A 10 17.00 -22.36 -23.05
CA GLY A 10 17.82 -22.97 -22.00
C GLY A 10 18.50 -21.95 -21.07
N GLN A 11 19.16 -22.41 -20.00
CA GLN A 11 19.68 -21.57 -18.89
C GLN A 11 20.87 -20.64 -19.24
N ARG A 12 20.97 -20.09 -20.47
CA ARG A 12 21.92 -19.02 -20.80
C ARG A 12 21.30 -17.96 -21.70
N LEU A 13 21.58 -16.69 -21.39
CA LEU A 13 21.15 -15.52 -22.16
C LEU A 13 22.17 -15.23 -23.27
N HIS A 14 21.73 -15.15 -24.53
CA HIS A 14 22.57 -14.75 -25.65
C HIS A 14 22.12 -13.40 -26.24
N LEU A 15 23.06 -12.47 -26.42
CA LEU A 15 22.85 -11.19 -27.10
C LEU A 15 23.27 -11.29 -28.56
N THR A 16 22.39 -10.92 -29.49
CA THR A 16 22.77 -10.68 -30.89
C THR A 16 22.27 -9.31 -31.33
N ALA A 17 23.16 -8.45 -31.82
CA ALA A 17 22.81 -7.14 -32.35
C ALA A 17 22.62 -7.23 -33.87
N VAL A 18 21.43 -6.86 -34.37
CA VAL A 18 21.17 -6.74 -35.81
C VAL A 18 21.21 -5.26 -36.19
N ARG A 19 22.13 -4.89 -37.10
CA ARG A 19 22.17 -3.54 -37.70
C ARG A 19 21.30 -3.52 -38.96
N PHE A 20 20.27 -2.69 -38.96
CA PHE A 20 19.59 -2.29 -40.19
C PHE A 20 20.33 -1.09 -40.81
N ALA A 21 20.95 -1.30 -41.97
CA ALA A 21 21.51 -0.22 -42.77
C ALA A 21 20.45 0.28 -43.77
N GLY A 22 20.09 1.55 -43.63
CA GLY A 22 19.45 2.34 -44.69
C GLY A 22 17.92 2.35 -44.71
N LEU A 23 17.29 3.21 -43.90
CA LEU A 23 15.98 3.81 -44.19
C LEU A 23 15.95 5.25 -43.62
N ARG A 24 15.47 6.19 -44.44
CA ARG A 24 15.44 7.64 -44.19
C ARG A 24 14.40 8.02 -43.13
N ARG A 25 14.59 9.20 -42.52
CA ARG A 25 13.66 9.88 -41.61
C ARG A 25 12.27 10.00 -42.25
N ASP A 26 11.24 9.85 -41.41
CA ASP A 26 9.82 10.24 -41.58
C ASP A 26 8.84 9.06 -41.42
N TYR A 27 8.56 8.64 -40.18
CA TYR A 27 7.30 7.95 -39.82
C TYR A 27 6.87 8.27 -38.38
N SER A 28 5.58 8.58 -38.21
CA SER A 28 4.87 8.89 -36.95
C SER A 28 4.45 7.57 -36.23
N PRO A 29 4.34 7.53 -34.89
CA PRO A 29 4.09 6.29 -34.11
C PRO A 29 2.69 5.67 -34.24
N SER A 30 1.84 6.11 -35.17
CA SER A 30 0.38 5.89 -35.15
C SER A 30 -0.13 4.72 -36.03
N GLN A 31 0.70 3.76 -36.44
CA GLN A 31 0.28 2.69 -37.37
C GLN A 31 0.50 1.24 -36.89
N ILE A 32 0.37 0.96 -35.59
CA ILE A 32 0.31 -0.42 -35.08
C ILE A 32 -1.12 -0.68 -34.59
N TRP A 33 -1.88 -1.52 -35.30
CA TRP A 33 -3.23 -1.95 -34.93
C TRP A 33 -3.23 -3.43 -34.52
N VAL A 34 -3.83 -3.74 -33.37
CA VAL A 34 -4.19 -5.10 -32.95
C VAL A 34 -5.66 -5.08 -32.54
N SER A 35 -6.52 -5.82 -33.24
CA SER A 35 -7.97 -5.88 -32.96
C SER A 35 -8.36 -7.27 -32.41
N PRO A 36 -9.14 -7.39 -31.32
CA PRO A 36 -9.58 -8.67 -30.79
C PRO A 36 -10.99 -9.05 -31.26
N HIS A 37 -11.14 -10.29 -31.74
CA HIS A 37 -12.37 -11.03 -32.09
C HIS A 37 -13.08 -10.52 -33.36
N VAL A 38 -13.40 -11.30 -34.40
CA VAL A 38 -14.10 -12.59 -34.48
C VAL A 38 -13.82 -13.23 -35.87
N THR A 39 -13.83 -14.57 -35.91
CA THR A 39 -13.83 -15.42 -37.10
C THR A 39 -14.89 -15.04 -38.15
N ARG A 40 -14.45 -14.63 -39.36
CA ARG A 40 -15.09 -15.03 -40.62
C ARG A 40 -14.17 -14.80 -41.81
N THR A 41 -14.04 -15.84 -42.62
CA THR A 41 -13.29 -15.89 -43.87
C THR A 41 -13.76 -14.80 -44.85
N LEU A 42 -12.87 -13.90 -45.25
CA LEU A 42 -13.01 -13.11 -46.46
C LEU A 42 -11.72 -13.21 -47.27
N VAL A 43 -11.84 -13.84 -48.44
CA VAL A 43 -10.89 -13.77 -49.54
C VAL A 43 -10.94 -12.34 -50.06
N GLY A 44 -9.84 -11.60 -49.94
CA GLY A 44 -9.74 -10.21 -50.43
C GLY A 44 -8.30 -9.70 -50.34
N SER A 45 -7.77 -9.27 -51.49
CA SER A 45 -6.39 -8.89 -51.78
C SER A 45 -5.78 -7.81 -50.88
N ALA A 46 -4.61 -8.09 -50.31
CA ALA A 46 -3.75 -7.11 -49.63
C ALA A 46 -2.91 -6.27 -50.63
N PRO A 47 -2.64 -4.98 -50.36
CA PRO A 47 -1.68 -4.19 -51.12
C PRO A 47 -0.24 -4.58 -50.78
N LYS A 48 0.63 -4.53 -51.79
CA LYS A 48 2.04 -4.96 -51.75
C LYS A 48 2.83 -4.24 -50.65
N GLY A 49 3.42 -4.99 -49.73
CA GLY A 49 4.48 -4.50 -48.84
C GLY A 49 4.44 -4.93 -47.36
N GLY A 50 3.41 -5.66 -46.90
CA GLY A 50 3.35 -6.14 -45.52
C GLY A 50 4.02 -7.50 -45.32
N VAL A 51 4.89 -7.63 -44.31
CA VAL A 51 5.38 -8.94 -43.83
C VAL A 51 4.33 -9.52 -42.89
N VAL A 52 3.66 -10.60 -43.30
CA VAL A 52 2.77 -11.39 -42.43
C VAL A 52 3.64 -12.39 -41.67
N VAL A 53 3.79 -12.21 -40.36
CA VAL A 53 4.39 -13.22 -39.48
C VAL A 53 3.29 -14.17 -39.03
N THR A 54 3.25 -15.37 -39.61
CA THR A 54 2.35 -16.44 -39.17
C THR A 54 2.96 -17.12 -37.96
N VAL A 55 2.40 -16.91 -36.77
CA VAL A 55 2.76 -17.68 -35.57
C VAL A 55 1.87 -18.91 -35.53
N ASN A 56 2.31 -19.99 -36.18
CA ASN A 56 1.68 -21.29 -36.01
C ASN A 56 2.21 -21.93 -34.71
N ASN A 57 1.29 -22.45 -33.90
CA ASN A 57 1.47 -23.17 -32.63
C ASN A 57 1.57 -22.31 -31.36
N ILE A 58 0.41 -21.84 -30.88
CA ILE A 58 0.12 -21.86 -29.43
C ILE A 58 -1.25 -22.52 -29.24
N ALA A 59 -1.27 -23.85 -29.42
CA ALA A 59 -2.32 -24.68 -28.87
C ALA A 59 -1.69 -25.53 -27.77
N HIS A 60 -2.35 -25.54 -26.60
CA HIS A 60 -1.98 -26.24 -25.36
C HIS A 60 -1.09 -25.45 -24.38
N ALA A 61 -1.58 -24.30 -23.93
CA ALA A 61 -1.41 -23.94 -22.53
C ALA A 61 -2.55 -24.58 -21.74
N HIS A 62 -2.19 -25.68 -21.10
CA HIS A 62 -3.00 -26.58 -20.29
C HIS A 62 -3.71 -25.83 -19.15
N GLU A 63 -4.87 -26.35 -18.75
CA GLU A 63 -5.78 -25.94 -17.66
C GLU A 63 -5.09 -25.66 -16.29
N SER A 64 -3.81 -26.01 -16.17
CA SER A 64 -2.93 -25.67 -15.05
C SER A 64 -2.57 -24.19 -14.94
N THR A 65 -2.55 -23.42 -16.04
CA THR A 65 -2.19 -21.99 -15.98
C THR A 65 -3.34 -21.13 -15.44
N LEU A 66 -4.60 -21.51 -15.70
CA LEU A 66 -5.78 -20.85 -15.12
C LEU A 66 -5.99 -21.22 -13.64
N LYS A 67 -5.65 -22.44 -13.23
CA LYS A 67 -5.60 -22.84 -11.80
C LYS A 67 -4.44 -22.20 -11.03
N GLN A 68 -3.44 -21.65 -11.73
CA GLN A 68 -2.37 -20.85 -11.13
C GLN A 68 -2.80 -19.41 -10.82
N PHE A 69 -3.84 -18.90 -11.48
CA PHE A 69 -4.43 -17.58 -11.19
C PHE A 69 -5.60 -17.63 -10.19
N GLN A 70 -6.18 -18.80 -9.93
CA GLN A 70 -7.22 -19.00 -8.90
C GLN A 70 -6.67 -19.31 -7.50
N ASN A 71 -5.34 -19.39 -7.34
CA ASN A 71 -4.67 -19.57 -6.04
C ASN A 71 -4.10 -18.26 -5.45
N LEU A 72 -4.50 -17.09 -5.96
CA LEU A 72 -4.08 -15.78 -5.44
C LEU A 72 -4.99 -15.25 -4.31
N THR A 73 -5.83 -16.10 -3.72
CA THR A 73 -6.73 -15.77 -2.59
C THR A 73 -6.14 -16.05 -1.20
N ARG A 74 -4.81 -16.06 -1.07
CA ARG A 74 -4.17 -15.89 0.23
C ARG A 74 -3.19 -14.75 0.12
N TRP A 75 -3.39 -13.74 0.97
CA TRP A 75 -2.33 -12.87 1.45
C TRP A 75 -1.13 -13.78 1.77
N PRO A 76 -0.05 -13.77 0.96
CA PRO A 76 1.11 -14.52 1.38
C PRO A 76 1.83 -13.63 2.40
N PRO A 77 2.33 -14.18 3.52
CA PRO A 77 3.58 -13.63 4.03
C PRO A 77 4.54 -13.54 2.83
N ALA A 78 5.35 -12.49 2.73
CA ALA A 78 6.35 -12.39 1.68
C ALA A 78 7.07 -13.73 1.56
N LYS A 79 7.43 -14.14 0.34
CA LYS A 79 8.07 -15.44 0.04
C LYS A 79 8.91 -15.94 1.22
N LEU A 80 8.52 -17.08 1.82
CA LEU A 80 9.25 -17.70 2.93
C LEU A 80 10.74 -17.83 2.56
N LEU A 81 11.58 -17.10 3.27
CA LEU A 81 13.02 -17.12 3.13
C LEU A 81 13.61 -18.13 4.10
N ASN A 82 14.72 -18.76 3.70
CA ASN A 82 15.48 -19.64 4.58
C ASN A 82 14.68 -20.80 5.21
N ALA A 83 13.62 -21.28 4.54
CA ALA A 83 12.83 -22.42 4.96
C ALA A 83 13.72 -23.63 5.31
N GLY A 84 13.50 -24.24 6.48
CA GLY A 84 14.27 -25.39 6.96
C GLY A 84 15.63 -25.06 7.57
N LYS A 85 16.12 -23.82 7.50
CA LYS A 85 17.40 -23.42 8.11
C LYS A 85 17.22 -23.04 9.58
N ASP A 86 18.28 -23.19 10.37
CA ASP A 86 18.29 -22.73 11.76
C ASP A 86 18.20 -21.21 11.83
N CYS A 87 17.04 -20.72 12.25
CA CYS A 87 16.75 -19.29 12.32
C CYS A 87 17.06 -18.68 13.69
N TRP A 88 17.45 -19.47 14.70
CA TRP A 88 17.58 -18.97 16.08
C TRP A 88 18.55 -17.80 16.22
N GLN A 89 19.82 -18.01 15.82
CA GLN A 89 20.86 -16.98 15.84
C GLN A 89 20.52 -15.79 14.91
N PRO A 90 20.14 -16.00 13.64
CA PRO A 90 19.75 -14.92 12.74
C PRO A 90 18.56 -14.08 13.21
N CYS A 91 17.63 -14.67 13.97
CA CYS A 91 16.46 -14.01 14.53
C CYS A 91 16.69 -13.44 15.93
N GLY A 92 17.93 -13.38 16.41
CA GLY A 92 18.27 -12.74 17.69
C GLY A 92 17.99 -13.60 18.93
N ASN A 93 17.95 -14.92 18.78
CA ASN A 93 17.65 -15.89 19.84
C ASN A 93 16.23 -15.71 20.42
N VAL A 94 15.26 -15.41 19.57
CA VAL A 94 13.83 -15.34 19.92
C VAL A 94 12.98 -16.12 18.90
N SER A 95 11.88 -16.71 19.36
CA SER A 95 10.84 -17.33 18.51
C SER A 95 9.84 -16.29 18.05
N GLY A 96 9.14 -16.56 16.95
CA GLY A 96 8.09 -15.70 16.40
C GLY A 96 8.52 -14.93 15.16
N ASP A 97 7.82 -13.83 14.87
CA ASP A 97 8.05 -12.99 13.70
C ASP A 97 9.54 -12.68 13.46
N CYS A 98 10.04 -13.06 12.28
CA CYS A 98 11.44 -12.87 11.94
C CYS A 98 11.65 -12.49 10.48
N SER A 99 12.22 -11.29 10.26
CA SER A 99 12.51 -10.78 8.92
C SER A 99 13.54 -11.62 8.16
N TRP A 100 14.44 -12.34 8.86
CA TRP A 100 15.35 -13.30 8.23
C TRP A 100 14.63 -14.48 7.57
N CYS A 101 13.42 -14.81 8.07
CA CYS A 101 12.51 -15.78 7.48
C CYS A 101 11.63 -15.19 6.37
N GLY A 102 11.74 -13.90 6.07
CA GLY A 102 10.89 -13.16 5.13
C GLY A 102 9.71 -12.51 5.83
N LEU A 103 9.26 -11.35 5.34
CA LEU A 103 8.20 -10.55 5.97
C LEU A 103 6.90 -11.37 6.18
N GLY A 104 6.38 -11.38 7.40
CA GLY A 104 5.19 -12.17 7.79
C GLY A 104 5.45 -13.66 8.06
N ASN A 105 6.71 -14.11 8.02
CA ASN A 105 7.09 -15.46 8.42
C ASN A 105 7.74 -15.47 9.80
N ALA A 106 7.68 -16.62 10.45
CA ALA A 106 8.11 -16.78 11.82
C ALA A 106 9.25 -17.80 11.96
N CYS A 107 10.08 -17.60 12.96
CA CYS A 107 11.08 -18.53 13.44
C CYS A 107 10.45 -19.39 14.56
N CYS A 108 10.09 -20.63 14.24
CA CYS A 108 9.32 -21.49 15.15
C CYS A 108 10.03 -22.83 15.39
N ARG A 109 9.74 -23.47 16.51
CA ARG A 109 10.24 -24.79 16.88
C ARG A 109 9.10 -25.77 17.13
N PHE A 110 9.20 -26.93 16.50
CA PHE A 110 8.22 -27.99 16.66
C PHE A 110 8.06 -28.40 18.12
N ASN A 111 6.82 -28.39 18.62
CA ASN A 111 6.44 -28.73 20.00
C ASN A 111 7.08 -27.86 21.11
N ALA A 112 7.56 -26.65 20.80
CA ALA A 112 7.98 -25.72 21.83
C ALA A 112 6.76 -25.21 22.61
N LYS A 113 6.81 -25.32 23.95
CA LYS A 113 5.70 -24.89 24.84
C LYS A 113 5.58 -23.37 24.98
N ASN A 114 6.64 -22.64 24.66
CA ASN A 114 6.74 -21.19 24.85
C ASN A 114 6.86 -20.43 23.52
N ASP A 115 6.55 -21.09 22.40
CA ASP A 115 6.50 -20.41 21.11
C ASP A 115 5.24 -19.53 21.03
N PRO A 116 5.32 -18.38 20.36
CA PRO A 116 4.20 -17.45 20.24
C PRO A 116 3.13 -17.96 19.25
N ASP A 117 1.95 -17.34 19.27
CA ASP A 117 0.73 -17.88 18.64
C ASP A 117 0.87 -18.08 17.12
N GLU A 118 1.68 -17.27 16.44
CA GLU A 118 1.99 -17.39 15.01
C GLU A 118 2.68 -18.73 14.64
N CYS A 119 3.24 -19.44 15.62
CA CYS A 119 3.84 -20.76 15.46
C CYS A 119 2.83 -21.92 15.59
N THR A 120 1.57 -21.62 15.90
CA THR A 120 0.53 -22.64 16.08
C THR A 120 0.03 -23.19 14.73
N GLY A 121 -0.01 -24.51 14.62
CA GLY A 121 -0.51 -25.22 13.44
C GLY A 121 0.43 -25.24 12.24
N VAL A 122 1.60 -24.57 12.31
CA VAL A 122 2.57 -24.51 11.21
C VAL A 122 3.07 -25.88 10.78
N THR A 123 3.28 -26.03 9.47
CA THR A 123 3.86 -27.25 8.93
C THR A 123 5.37 -27.16 9.01
N PHE A 124 5.98 -28.01 9.84
CA PHE A 124 7.43 -28.10 9.99
C PHE A 124 8.03 -29.07 8.99
N THR A 125 8.95 -28.58 8.16
CA THR A 125 9.83 -29.40 7.32
C THR A 125 11.00 -29.99 8.11
N VAL A 126 11.40 -29.33 9.19
CA VAL A 126 12.48 -29.72 10.11
C VAL A 126 11.97 -29.59 11.54
N LYS A 127 12.16 -30.63 12.38
CA LYS A 127 11.54 -30.73 13.71
C LYS A 127 12.51 -30.65 14.90
N ASP A 128 13.82 -30.56 14.66
CA ASP A 128 14.86 -30.63 15.70
C ASP A 128 15.43 -29.26 16.12
N ARG A 129 15.06 -28.18 15.44
CA ARG A 129 15.56 -26.82 15.65
C ARG A 129 14.50 -25.75 15.37
N HIS A 130 14.80 -24.50 15.70
CA HIS A 130 13.99 -23.38 15.22
C HIS A 130 14.20 -23.26 13.70
N THR A 131 13.11 -23.25 12.94
CA THR A 131 13.14 -23.12 11.49
C THR A 131 12.19 -22.04 11.04
N CYS A 132 12.57 -21.38 9.94
CA CYS A 132 11.65 -20.50 9.24
C CYS A 132 10.45 -21.29 8.74
N VAL A 133 9.26 -20.88 9.14
CA VAL A 133 7.97 -21.43 8.72
C VAL A 133 7.07 -20.31 8.24
N SER A 134 6.15 -20.66 7.35
CA SER A 134 5.00 -19.82 7.09
C SER A 134 3.98 -20.11 8.20
N PRO A 135 3.59 -19.12 9.03
CA PRO A 135 2.40 -19.21 9.86
C PRO A 135 1.24 -19.75 9.02
N VAL A 136 0.45 -20.71 9.54
CA VAL A 136 -0.69 -21.24 8.79
C VAL A 136 -1.70 -20.15 8.53
N ALA A 137 -1.74 -19.17 9.43
CA ALA A 137 -2.49 -17.95 9.32
C ALA A 137 -2.12 -17.05 10.53
N TYR A 138 -1.94 -15.74 10.38
CA TYR A 138 -2.93 -14.84 10.98
C TYR A 138 -4.32 -15.41 10.69
N HIS A 139 -4.87 -16.15 11.67
CA HIS A 139 -5.98 -17.12 11.56
C HIS A 139 -6.80 -16.97 10.26
N ALA A 140 -6.99 -18.04 9.47
CA ALA A 140 -7.60 -17.86 8.15
C ALA A 140 -9.07 -17.48 8.32
N LEU A 141 -9.48 -16.36 7.74
CA LEU A 141 -10.89 -15.97 7.66
C LEU A 141 -11.66 -17.07 6.94
N LYS A 142 -12.67 -17.64 7.61
CA LYS A 142 -13.54 -18.68 7.06
C LYS A 142 -14.87 -18.06 6.65
N HIS A 143 -15.52 -18.65 5.65
CA HIS A 143 -16.87 -18.29 5.22
C HIS A 143 -17.07 -16.79 4.85
N ALA A 144 -16.03 -16.15 4.31
CA ALA A 144 -16.13 -14.80 3.75
C ALA A 144 -17.28 -14.71 2.72
N LYS A 145 -17.93 -13.54 2.64
CA LYS A 145 -19.09 -13.25 1.75
C LYS A 145 -20.38 -13.99 2.07
N GLN A 146 -20.41 -14.82 3.11
CA GLN A 146 -21.61 -15.55 3.54
C GLN A 146 -22.26 -14.83 4.72
N ASP A 147 -23.59 -14.96 4.82
CA ASP A 147 -24.31 -14.45 5.99
C ASP A 147 -23.90 -15.25 7.23
N CYS A 148 -23.20 -14.58 8.14
CA CYS A 148 -22.67 -15.22 9.34
C CYS A 148 -23.61 -15.13 10.54
N LEU A 149 -24.68 -14.31 10.49
CA LEU A 149 -25.50 -14.05 11.69
C LEU A 149 -26.23 -15.32 12.15
N GLY A 150 -26.72 -16.12 11.21
CA GLY A 150 -27.35 -17.41 11.52
C GLY A 150 -26.37 -18.38 12.20
N PRO A 151 -25.24 -18.73 11.58
CA PRO A 151 -24.25 -19.62 12.17
C PRO A 151 -23.63 -19.11 13.49
N CYS A 152 -23.40 -17.81 13.61
CA CYS A 152 -22.76 -17.18 14.77
C CYS A 152 -23.74 -16.79 15.89
N GLN A 153 -25.03 -16.71 15.58
CA GLN A 153 -26.15 -16.33 16.47
C GLN A 153 -26.07 -14.89 17.04
N LYS A 154 -24.94 -14.21 16.92
CA LYS A 154 -24.68 -12.85 17.36
C LYS A 154 -23.62 -12.17 16.50
N SER A 155 -23.57 -10.84 16.54
CA SER A 155 -22.46 -10.06 16.00
C SER A 155 -21.22 -10.19 16.90
N GLY A 156 -20.04 -9.99 16.33
CA GLY A 156 -18.76 -10.09 17.04
C GLY A 156 -18.02 -11.40 16.80
N TYR A 157 -17.06 -11.73 17.67
CA TYR A 157 -16.17 -12.87 17.46
C TYR A 157 -16.95 -14.17 17.25
N CYS A 158 -16.55 -14.90 16.22
CA CYS A 158 -17.24 -16.11 15.82
C CYS A 158 -16.28 -17.16 15.28
N GLU A 159 -16.21 -18.32 15.94
CA GLU A 159 -15.39 -19.46 15.49
C GLU A 159 -15.79 -19.99 14.11
N TRP A 160 -17.07 -19.82 13.73
CA TRP A 160 -17.51 -20.14 12.38
C TRP A 160 -16.80 -19.26 11.34
N CYS A 161 -16.54 -18.00 11.65
CA CYS A 161 -15.74 -17.09 10.82
C CYS A 161 -14.22 -17.35 10.89
N GLY A 162 -13.78 -18.32 11.71
CA GLY A 162 -12.38 -18.57 12.01
C GLY A 162 -11.94 -17.86 13.29
N THR A 163 -11.03 -18.48 14.02
CA THR A 163 -10.50 -17.97 15.29
C THR A 163 -9.99 -16.54 15.14
N GLY A 164 -10.44 -15.62 16.00
CA GLY A 164 -10.05 -14.20 15.93
C GLY A 164 -10.76 -13.37 14.85
N HIS A 165 -11.72 -13.92 14.11
CA HIS A 165 -12.57 -13.18 13.17
C HIS A 165 -13.95 -12.94 13.74
N SER A 166 -14.63 -11.94 13.18
CA SER A 166 -15.93 -11.52 13.69
C SER A 166 -16.99 -11.52 12.60
N CYS A 167 -18.22 -11.74 13.03
CA CYS A 167 -19.41 -11.59 12.24
C CYS A 167 -19.94 -10.16 12.41
N CYS A 168 -19.76 -9.31 11.40
CA CYS A 168 -20.05 -7.87 11.51
C CYS A 168 -20.84 -7.37 10.29
N MET A 169 -21.47 -6.20 10.38
CA MET A 169 -22.22 -5.60 9.27
C MET A 169 -21.83 -4.13 9.13
N GLU A 170 -21.26 -3.76 7.98
CA GLU A 170 -20.62 -2.45 7.77
C GLU A 170 -21.53 -1.24 8.06
N SER A 171 -22.84 -1.33 7.78
CA SER A 171 -23.80 -0.23 7.99
C SER A 171 -24.62 -0.34 9.28
N ALA A 172 -24.25 -1.23 10.21
CA ALA A 172 -25.00 -1.42 11.44
C ALA A 172 -24.92 -0.18 12.35
N THR A 173 -26.09 0.35 12.75
CA THR A 173 -26.19 1.58 13.55
C THR A 173 -26.46 1.34 15.04
N SER A 174 -26.76 0.10 15.48
CA SER A 174 -27.19 -0.15 16.87
C SER A 174 -26.94 -1.56 17.46
N ILE A 175 -26.35 -2.52 16.71
CA ILE A 175 -26.09 -3.89 17.18
C ILE A 175 -24.72 -4.40 16.71
N GLU A 176 -23.67 -3.61 16.94
CA GLU A 176 -22.30 -4.06 16.69
C GLU A 176 -21.56 -4.36 17.98
N ALA A 177 -21.03 -5.59 18.05
CA ALA A 177 -20.05 -5.94 19.06
C ALA A 177 -18.80 -5.05 18.92
N PRO A 178 -18.12 -4.65 20.00
CA PRO A 178 -17.00 -3.71 19.96
C PRO A 178 -15.88 -4.08 18.98
N GLU A 179 -15.62 -5.37 18.81
CA GLU A 179 -14.65 -5.94 17.87
C GLU A 179 -15.00 -5.72 16.39
N CYS A 180 -16.25 -5.36 16.07
CA CYS A 180 -16.64 -4.95 14.72
C CYS A 180 -16.14 -3.55 14.37
N ARG A 181 -15.76 -2.74 15.36
CA ARG A 181 -15.11 -1.44 15.13
C ARG A 181 -13.74 -1.65 14.51
N GLY A 182 -13.62 -1.33 13.23
CA GLY A 182 -12.39 -1.54 12.46
C GLY A 182 -12.26 -2.92 11.83
N ALA A 183 -13.35 -3.70 11.79
CA ALA A 183 -13.43 -4.88 10.95
C ALA A 183 -13.30 -4.50 9.46
N PHE A 184 -12.77 -5.41 8.64
CA PHE A 184 -12.53 -5.14 7.22
C PHE A 184 -12.73 -6.38 6.35
N GLY A 185 -12.90 -6.15 5.04
CA GLY A 185 -13.20 -7.21 4.07
C GLY A 185 -14.69 -7.45 3.86
N PHE A 186 -15.54 -6.44 4.09
CA PHE A 186 -16.96 -6.48 3.76
C PHE A 186 -17.16 -6.51 2.25
N HIS A 187 -18.13 -7.30 1.81
CA HIS A 187 -18.58 -7.36 0.42
C HIS A 187 -20.04 -6.92 0.26
N SER A 188 -20.74 -6.66 1.36
CA SER A 188 -22.11 -6.17 1.39
C SER A 188 -22.29 -5.21 2.56
N HIS A 189 -22.91 -4.06 2.30
CA HIS A 189 -23.14 -3.03 3.32
C HIS A 189 -24.21 -3.41 4.33
N ASN A 190 -25.25 -4.15 3.92
CA ASN A 190 -26.46 -4.42 4.74
C ASN A 190 -26.58 -5.89 5.14
N ARG A 191 -25.46 -6.59 5.30
CA ARG A 191 -25.45 -8.00 5.69
C ARG A 191 -24.32 -8.28 6.66
N TYR A 192 -24.56 -9.19 7.59
CA TYR A 192 -23.52 -9.70 8.48
C TYR A 192 -22.60 -10.65 7.72
N GLU A 193 -21.31 -10.32 7.64
CA GLU A 193 -20.31 -11.15 6.98
C GLU A 193 -19.16 -11.47 7.92
N CYS A 194 -18.56 -12.64 7.71
CA CYS A 194 -17.30 -12.97 8.35
C CYS A 194 -16.21 -12.03 7.84
N VAL A 195 -15.63 -11.26 8.75
CA VAL A 195 -14.63 -10.25 8.46
C VAL A 195 -13.44 -10.36 9.40
N ALA A 196 -12.28 -9.93 8.91
CA ALA A 196 -11.09 -9.84 9.73
C ALA A 196 -11.22 -8.68 10.71
N THR A 197 -10.89 -8.94 11.96
CA THR A 197 -10.82 -7.91 13.01
C THR A 197 -9.38 -7.77 13.47
N LEU A 198 -8.94 -6.53 13.69
CA LEU A 198 -7.59 -6.23 14.18
C LEU A 198 -7.45 -6.45 15.70
N GLY A 199 -8.29 -7.30 16.29
CA GLY A 199 -8.44 -7.44 17.73
C GLY A 199 -9.21 -6.27 18.37
N SER A 200 -9.83 -6.55 19.52
CA SER A 200 -10.64 -5.63 20.35
C SER A 200 -9.81 -4.65 21.17
N CYS A 201 -8.53 -4.50 20.85
CA CYS A 201 -7.61 -3.64 21.58
C CYS A 201 -7.49 -2.28 20.92
N GLU A 202 -7.40 -1.23 21.74
CA GLU A 202 -7.28 0.14 21.24
C GLU A 202 -6.03 0.30 20.37
N PHE A 203 -5.92 1.45 19.70
CA PHE A 203 -4.78 1.76 18.88
C PHE A 203 -3.46 1.57 19.66
N LEU A 204 -2.58 0.70 19.15
CA LEU A 204 -1.30 0.29 19.76
C LEU A 204 -1.40 -0.56 21.03
N GLU A 205 -2.53 -1.20 21.28
CA GLU A 205 -2.65 -2.21 22.32
C GLU A 205 -2.60 -3.61 21.74
N VAL A 206 -2.00 -4.54 22.50
CA VAL A 206 -1.96 -5.97 22.19
C VAL A 206 -2.73 -6.74 23.26
N ALA A 207 -3.45 -7.77 22.84
CA ALA A 207 -4.14 -8.66 23.76
C ALA A 207 -3.11 -9.54 24.47
N ASP A 208 -3.12 -9.56 25.81
CA ASP A 208 -2.19 -10.36 26.63
C ASP A 208 -2.79 -11.70 27.10
N GLY A 209 -3.89 -12.12 26.47
CA GLY A 209 -4.68 -13.29 26.85
C GLY A 209 -5.77 -13.02 27.89
N GLN A 210 -5.82 -11.84 28.52
CA GLN A 210 -6.89 -11.44 29.44
C GLN A 210 -7.42 -10.01 29.20
N ALA A 211 -6.56 -9.09 28.78
CA ALA A 211 -6.91 -7.69 28.53
C ALA A 211 -6.05 -7.08 27.41
N CYS A 212 -6.47 -5.90 26.95
CA CYS A 212 -5.69 -5.09 26.04
C CYS A 212 -4.67 -4.26 26.82
N LYS A 213 -3.40 -4.32 26.41
CA LYS A 213 -2.32 -3.57 27.06
C LYS A 213 -1.44 -2.90 26.03
N LYS A 214 -0.96 -1.71 26.37
CA LYS A 214 0.12 -1.08 25.62
C LYS A 214 1.37 -1.97 25.70
N PRO A 215 2.01 -2.25 24.56
CA PRO A 215 3.20 -3.06 24.52
C PRO A 215 4.32 -2.35 25.26
N ASN A 216 5.22 -3.12 25.88
CA ASN A 216 6.39 -2.57 26.57
C ASN A 216 7.54 -2.20 25.61
N LYS A 217 7.34 -2.40 24.31
CA LYS A 217 8.34 -2.18 23.25
C LYS A 217 7.67 -1.66 21.97
N PRO A 218 8.42 -0.98 21.10
CA PRO A 218 7.97 -0.63 19.75
C PRO A 218 7.43 -1.84 19.00
N GLN A 219 6.27 -1.67 18.37
CA GLN A 219 5.67 -2.68 17.49
C GLN A 219 6.00 -2.41 16.03
N THR A 220 6.07 -3.46 15.23
CA THR A 220 6.09 -3.30 13.76
C THR A 220 4.67 -3.00 13.30
N LEU A 221 4.47 -1.93 12.54
CA LEU A 221 3.19 -1.60 11.92
C LEU A 221 3.34 -1.66 10.40
N ALA A 222 2.28 -2.09 9.71
CA ALA A 222 2.21 -2.07 8.26
C ALA A 222 0.85 -1.53 7.79
N PHE A 223 0.86 -0.51 6.93
CA PHE A 223 -0.35 0.16 6.47
C PHE A 223 -0.08 0.89 5.14
N TYR A 224 -1.15 1.41 4.52
CA TYR A 224 -0.99 2.21 3.31
C TYR A 224 -0.80 3.68 3.62
N MET A 225 0.19 4.28 2.97
CA MET A 225 0.35 5.72 2.84
C MET A 225 0.14 6.13 1.38
N TYR A 226 -0.28 7.36 1.16
CA TYR A 226 -0.69 7.89 -0.13
C TYR A 226 0.05 9.17 -0.47
N LYS A 227 0.15 9.47 -1.77
CA LYS A 227 0.72 10.73 -2.27
C LYS A 227 -0.02 11.21 -3.50
N ALA A 228 -0.47 12.46 -3.48
CA ALA A 228 -0.83 13.20 -4.69
C ALA A 228 0.46 13.55 -5.46
N ALA A 229 0.58 13.10 -6.70
CA ALA A 229 1.78 13.23 -7.50
C ALA A 229 1.46 13.41 -9.00
N GLY A 230 2.42 13.97 -9.74
CA GLY A 230 2.43 13.95 -11.20
C GLY A 230 3.18 12.74 -11.78
N PRO A 231 3.33 12.69 -13.12
CA PRO A 231 4.06 11.63 -13.82
C PRO A 231 5.55 11.60 -13.44
N ASP A 232 6.16 12.79 -13.31
CA ASP A 232 7.60 12.96 -13.11
C ASP A 232 8.04 12.93 -11.64
N TYR A 233 7.10 12.71 -10.71
CA TYR A 233 7.43 12.62 -9.29
C TYR A 233 8.46 11.50 -9.08
N PRO A 234 9.60 11.77 -8.40
CA PRO A 234 10.74 10.87 -8.40
C PRO A 234 10.35 9.46 -7.95
N LYS A 235 10.70 8.45 -8.75
CA LYS A 235 10.55 7.03 -8.39
C LYS A 235 11.52 6.56 -7.30
N ILE A 236 12.29 7.48 -6.71
CA ILE A 236 13.36 7.16 -5.77
C ILE A 236 12.74 7.09 -4.36
N PHE A 237 12.12 5.96 -4.08
CA PHE A 237 11.48 5.60 -2.79
C PHE A 237 12.45 5.50 -1.59
N ASN A 238 13.72 5.87 -1.78
CA ASN A 238 14.73 5.98 -0.73
C ASN A 238 14.98 7.43 -0.28
N GLN A 239 14.21 8.38 -0.83
CA GLN A 239 14.31 9.79 -0.51
C GLN A 239 13.34 10.18 0.59
N THR A 240 13.73 11.25 1.25
CA THR A 240 12.95 11.93 2.25
C THR A 240 11.66 12.49 1.66
N GLY A 241 10.52 12.32 2.34
CA GLY A 241 9.26 12.86 1.82
C GLY A 241 8.07 12.80 2.77
N SER A 242 7.08 13.63 2.44
CA SER A 242 5.78 13.69 3.12
C SER A 242 4.74 12.87 2.35
N LEU A 243 4.11 11.92 3.03
CA LEU A 243 2.95 11.15 2.54
C LEU A 243 1.75 11.43 3.46
N GLY A 244 0.57 10.95 3.10
CA GLY A 244 -0.61 11.07 3.95
C GLY A 244 -1.42 9.78 4.05
N SER A 245 -2.40 9.77 4.94
CA SER A 245 -3.55 8.87 4.81
C SER A 245 -4.33 9.19 3.52
N LEU A 246 -5.26 8.32 3.13
CA LEU A 246 -6.12 8.64 2.00
C LEU A 246 -6.91 9.92 2.27
N GLY A 247 -7.46 10.07 3.48
CA GLY A 247 -8.14 11.30 3.92
C GLY A 247 -7.25 12.54 3.79
N GLY A 248 -5.97 12.46 4.18
CA GLY A 248 -5.02 13.57 4.07
C GLY A 248 -4.73 13.96 2.61
N VAL A 249 -4.55 12.97 1.73
CA VAL A 249 -4.33 13.21 0.30
C VAL A 249 -5.57 13.76 -0.38
N MET A 250 -6.75 13.21 -0.09
CA MET A 250 -8.02 13.70 -0.64
C MET A 250 -8.33 15.12 -0.16
N TRP A 251 -8.05 15.41 1.11
CA TRP A 251 -8.11 16.77 1.66
C TRP A 251 -7.19 17.72 0.89
N TYR A 252 -5.95 17.32 0.59
CA TYR A 252 -5.00 18.18 -0.13
C TYR A 252 -5.44 18.43 -1.56
N LEU A 253 -5.91 17.38 -2.24
CA LEU A 253 -6.45 17.50 -3.60
C LEU A 253 -7.58 18.54 -3.63
N HIS A 254 -8.58 18.35 -2.76
CA HIS A 254 -9.80 19.16 -2.71
C HIS A 254 -9.57 20.62 -2.24
N ASN A 255 -8.47 20.90 -1.55
CA ASN A 255 -8.14 22.26 -1.12
C ASN A 255 -7.22 23.00 -2.08
N HIS A 256 -6.31 22.30 -2.75
CA HIS A 256 -5.18 22.95 -3.42
C HIS A 256 -4.96 22.54 -4.86
N VAL A 257 -5.41 21.36 -5.28
CA VAL A 257 -5.03 20.80 -6.59
C VAL A 257 -6.12 20.97 -7.63
N ILE A 258 -7.34 20.51 -7.30
CA ILE A 258 -8.48 20.50 -8.24
C ILE A 258 -9.28 21.81 -8.23
N THR A 259 -8.79 22.81 -7.48
CA THR A 259 -9.31 24.18 -7.44
C THR A 259 -8.79 25.06 -8.58
N GLN A 260 -8.20 24.47 -9.64
CA GLN A 260 -7.68 25.14 -10.83
C GLN A 260 -7.71 24.19 -12.05
N CYS A 261 -7.89 24.76 -13.24
CA CYS A 261 -7.72 24.09 -14.53
C CYS A 261 -6.57 24.73 -15.32
N PRO A 262 -5.54 23.97 -15.76
CA PRO A 262 -5.26 22.58 -15.40
C PRO A 262 -4.91 22.41 -13.91
N ARG A 263 -4.96 21.17 -13.40
CA ARG A 263 -4.68 20.84 -12.00
C ARG A 263 -3.32 21.38 -11.57
N ARG A 264 -3.23 21.91 -10.35
CA ARG A 264 -1.98 22.51 -9.85
C ARG A 264 -0.83 21.50 -9.79
N TYR A 265 0.39 22.00 -9.94
CA TYR A 265 1.65 21.26 -9.80
C TYR A 265 1.80 20.05 -10.73
N GLY A 266 0.99 19.95 -11.79
CA GLY A 266 0.98 18.79 -12.70
C GLY A 266 0.55 17.49 -12.03
N ILE A 267 -0.19 17.57 -10.92
CA ILE A 267 -0.70 16.40 -10.20
C ILE A 267 -1.87 15.80 -10.97
N ASP A 268 -1.76 14.51 -11.28
CA ASP A 268 -2.73 13.77 -12.08
C ASP A 268 -3.10 12.42 -11.48
N ARG A 269 -2.48 12.00 -10.37
CA ARG A 269 -2.74 10.71 -9.74
C ARG A 269 -2.51 10.68 -8.23
N ILE A 270 -3.17 9.72 -7.60
CA ILE A 270 -2.93 9.27 -6.24
C ILE A 270 -2.07 8.01 -6.32
N ARG A 271 -0.87 8.06 -5.73
CA ARG A 271 0.00 6.90 -5.56
C ARG A 271 -0.19 6.31 -4.17
N ARG A 272 -0.20 4.98 -4.08
CA ARG A 272 -0.32 4.22 -2.83
C ARG A 272 0.98 3.48 -2.55
N TYR A 273 1.38 3.44 -1.30
CA TYR A 273 2.58 2.78 -0.81
C TYR A 273 2.21 1.86 0.33
N PHE A 274 2.66 0.61 0.25
CA PHE A 274 2.67 -0.28 1.40
C PHE A 274 3.88 0.08 2.27
N VAL A 275 3.61 0.60 3.46
CA VAL A 275 4.65 1.12 4.36
C VAL A 275 4.73 0.25 5.59
N THR A 276 5.94 -0.22 5.90
CA THR A 276 6.27 -0.87 7.17
C THR A 276 7.02 0.13 8.03
N VAL A 277 6.67 0.25 9.30
CA VAL A 277 7.35 1.11 10.27
C VAL A 277 7.64 0.35 11.55
N LYS A 278 8.74 0.71 12.20
CA LYS A 278 9.09 0.29 13.55
C LYS A 278 9.91 1.38 14.20
N SER A 279 9.36 2.05 15.21
CA SER A 279 10.09 3.09 15.93
C SER A 279 11.24 2.52 16.74
N THR A 280 12.15 3.41 17.11
CA THR A 280 13.27 3.05 17.98
C THR A 280 12.83 2.87 19.42
N ASP A 281 13.56 2.03 20.15
CA ASP A 281 13.43 1.93 21.61
C ASP A 281 13.70 3.29 22.29
N ALA A 282 14.58 4.12 21.72
CA ALA A 282 14.91 5.43 22.26
C ALA A 282 13.74 6.42 22.20
N LEU A 283 13.00 6.46 21.08
CA LEU A 283 11.78 7.26 20.98
C LEU A 283 10.71 6.70 21.93
N TYR A 284 10.46 5.40 21.85
CA TYR A 284 9.39 4.76 22.61
C TYR A 284 9.61 4.85 24.13
N ALA A 285 10.85 4.70 24.61
CA ALA A 285 11.17 4.89 26.02
C ALA A 285 10.96 6.34 26.50
N ALA A 286 11.12 7.31 25.60
CA ALA A 286 10.97 8.73 25.93
C ALA A 286 9.51 9.21 25.89
N THR A 287 8.67 8.64 25.01
CA THR A 287 7.32 9.16 24.72
C THR A 287 6.21 8.14 24.89
N ALA A 288 6.53 6.85 24.98
CA ALA A 288 5.61 5.73 24.83
C ALA A 288 4.81 5.77 23.52
N LYS A 289 5.35 6.42 22.47
CA LYS A 289 4.71 6.57 21.16
C LYS A 289 5.46 5.85 20.03
N MET A 290 4.71 5.46 19.01
CA MET A 290 5.20 4.80 17.79
C MET A 290 5.63 5.78 16.69
N PHE A 291 5.11 7.00 16.70
CA PHE A 291 5.48 8.04 15.76
C PHE A 291 6.15 9.21 16.46
N ASP A 292 7.12 9.81 15.77
CA ASP A 292 7.73 11.07 16.17
C ASP A 292 6.81 12.24 15.78
N ARG A 293 7.19 13.46 16.17
CA ARG A 293 6.51 14.68 15.73
C ARG A 293 6.63 14.81 14.20
N TYR A 294 5.55 15.22 13.55
CA TYR A 294 5.58 15.58 12.13
C TYR A 294 6.57 16.72 11.85
N SER A 295 7.24 16.59 10.70
CA SER A 295 8.07 17.58 10.06
C SER A 295 7.75 17.54 8.56
N ASP A 296 7.48 18.70 7.96
CA ASP A 296 7.28 18.75 6.51
C ASP A 296 8.62 18.61 5.79
N PHE A 297 8.57 18.22 4.52
CA PHE A 297 9.74 18.07 3.69
C PHE A 297 9.63 18.92 2.44
N ASP A 298 10.29 20.07 2.45
CA ASP A 298 10.43 20.90 1.26
C ASP A 298 11.61 20.41 0.43
N ASN A 299 11.33 19.92 -0.78
CA ASN A 299 12.32 19.27 -1.65
C ASN A 299 13.22 18.25 -0.92
N GLY A 300 12.65 17.51 0.03
CA GLY A 300 13.31 16.50 0.85
C GLY A 300 14.14 17.02 2.04
N GLU A 301 14.17 18.33 2.28
CA GLU A 301 14.73 18.95 3.48
C GLU A 301 13.70 19.00 4.60
N ALA A 302 14.05 18.47 5.77
CA ALA A 302 13.23 18.49 6.98
C ALA A 302 13.03 19.92 7.44
N GLN A 303 11.77 20.31 7.57
CA GLN A 303 11.36 21.62 8.07
C GLN A 303 11.04 21.53 9.55
N GLU A 304 11.55 22.46 10.35
CA GLU A 304 11.32 22.62 11.80
C GLU A 304 11.56 21.37 12.68
N TYR A 305 12.01 21.58 13.93
CA TYR A 305 12.19 20.56 14.99
C TYR A 305 13.22 19.44 14.72
N TRP A 306 13.20 18.84 13.54
CA TRP A 306 14.11 17.79 13.11
C TRP A 306 15.47 18.35 12.77
N SER A 307 16.46 17.85 13.48
CA SER A 307 17.85 18.28 13.38
C SER A 307 18.76 17.08 13.59
N ARG A 308 20.04 17.23 13.25
CA ARG A 308 21.02 16.17 13.48
C ARG A 308 21.08 15.71 14.94
N SER A 309 20.93 16.63 15.90
CA SER A 309 20.89 16.27 17.33
C SER A 309 19.64 15.47 17.68
N HIS A 310 18.48 15.79 17.10
CA HIS A 310 17.25 15.02 17.26
C HIS A 310 17.40 13.58 16.74
N TRP A 311 17.87 13.41 15.50
CA TRP A 311 18.07 12.07 14.94
C TRP A 311 19.20 11.29 15.61
N THR A 312 20.22 11.98 16.15
CA THR A 312 21.25 11.31 16.98
C THR A 312 20.64 10.76 18.27
N LYS A 313 19.67 11.47 18.85
CA LYS A 313 19.03 11.10 20.11
C LYS A 313 17.99 9.99 19.94
N TYR A 314 17.08 10.14 18.98
CA TYR A 314 15.92 9.26 18.83
C TYR A 314 16.00 8.34 17.62
N GLY A 315 16.89 8.60 16.67
CA GLY A 315 16.90 7.96 15.35
C GLY A 315 15.96 8.62 14.34
N TYR A 316 15.99 8.11 13.11
CA TYR A 316 15.21 8.60 11.99
C TYR A 316 13.79 8.00 12.00
N ASN A 317 13.00 8.24 13.04
CA ASN A 317 11.64 7.70 13.14
C ASN A 317 10.68 8.40 12.16
N PRO A 318 9.68 7.68 11.63
CA PRO A 318 8.54 8.32 10.97
C PRO A 318 7.81 9.27 11.91
N GLY A 319 7.44 10.44 11.38
CA GLY A 319 6.61 11.42 12.08
C GLY A 319 5.15 11.34 11.62
N CYS A 320 4.21 11.85 12.42
CA CYS A 320 2.82 11.99 11.98
C CYS A 320 2.10 13.20 12.59
N LEU A 321 1.05 13.68 11.91
CA LEU A 321 0.20 14.79 12.37
C LEU A 321 -1.22 14.62 11.84
N HIS A 322 -2.21 14.70 12.72
CA HIS A 322 -3.62 14.82 12.33
C HIS A 322 -3.86 16.18 11.70
N VAL A 323 -4.55 16.20 10.56
CA VAL A 323 -4.91 17.44 9.87
C VAL A 323 -5.87 18.25 10.73
N ASP A 324 -5.48 19.49 10.98
CA ASP A 324 -6.30 20.47 11.69
C ASP A 324 -7.56 20.80 10.87
N ARG A 325 -8.71 20.35 11.36
CA ARG A 325 -10.01 20.54 10.72
C ARG A 325 -10.49 22.00 10.77
N GLU A 326 -9.97 22.81 11.69
CA GLU A 326 -10.36 24.22 11.79
C GLU A 326 -9.70 25.07 10.70
N LYS A 327 -8.55 24.64 10.19
CA LYS A 327 -7.82 25.35 9.13
C LYS A 327 -8.35 25.06 7.73
N SER A 328 -9.18 24.04 7.55
CA SER A 328 -9.64 23.65 6.21
C SER A 328 -10.97 22.92 6.17
N ARG A 329 -11.87 23.49 5.39
CA ARG A 329 -13.29 23.17 5.23
C ARG A 329 -13.59 21.86 4.50
N ALA A 330 -12.64 20.94 4.32
CA ALA A 330 -12.92 19.63 3.70
C ALA A 330 -13.18 18.55 4.76
N ALA A 331 -14.33 17.89 4.70
CA ALA A 331 -14.79 16.95 5.73
C ALA A 331 -14.23 15.51 5.57
N TYR A 332 -12.97 15.37 5.15
CA TYR A 332 -12.31 14.05 5.09
C TYR A 332 -11.90 13.59 6.49
N HIS A 333 -12.51 12.49 6.95
CA HIS A 333 -12.16 11.87 8.22
C HIS A 333 -10.76 11.22 8.17
N ASP A 334 -10.13 11.08 9.34
CA ASP A 334 -8.82 10.43 9.52
C ASP A 334 -7.71 10.95 8.60
N ALA A 335 -7.76 12.25 8.29
CA ALA A 335 -6.74 12.95 7.54
C ALA A 335 -5.47 13.07 8.39
N VAL A 336 -4.41 12.39 7.98
CA VAL A 336 -3.11 12.33 8.69
C VAL A 336 -2.01 12.60 7.68
N TRP A 337 -1.03 13.39 8.08
CA TRP A 337 0.24 13.56 7.38
C TRP A 337 1.33 12.72 8.04
N TYR A 338 2.24 12.19 7.22
CA TYR A 338 3.36 11.35 7.62
C TYR A 338 4.67 11.90 7.10
N SER A 339 5.68 11.91 7.96
CA SER A 339 7.06 12.31 7.64
C SER A 339 7.93 11.07 7.53
N LEU A 340 8.53 10.82 6.37
CA LEU A 340 9.46 9.71 6.16
C LEU A 340 10.89 10.25 5.97
N PRO A 341 11.72 10.27 7.02
CA PRO A 341 13.11 10.75 6.92
C PRO A 341 13.95 9.75 6.11
N GLY A 342 14.28 10.13 4.88
CA GLY A 342 15.19 9.41 4.00
C GLY A 342 16.64 9.84 4.21
N ARG A 343 17.49 9.62 3.20
CA ARG A 343 18.91 9.97 3.29
C ARG A 343 19.11 11.48 3.23
N CYS A 344 20.03 11.99 4.05
CA CYS A 344 20.36 13.42 4.11
C CYS A 344 19.12 14.33 4.30
N PRO A 345 18.26 14.08 5.30
CA PRO A 345 17.04 14.86 5.48
C PRO A 345 17.33 16.29 5.99
N SER A 346 18.57 16.66 6.34
CA SER A 346 18.92 18.04 6.71
C SER A 346 19.13 18.99 5.54
N ARG A 347 18.97 18.53 4.29
CA ARG A 347 19.23 19.34 3.10
C ARG A 347 18.27 19.03 1.98
N ASP A 348 18.05 20.06 1.15
CA ASP A 348 17.41 19.93 -0.14
C ASP A 348 18.07 18.83 -1.01
N LEU A 349 17.23 18.06 -1.70
CA LEU A 349 17.62 16.90 -2.52
C LEU A 349 18.63 17.26 -3.62
N TYR A 350 18.56 18.46 -4.18
CA TYR A 350 19.47 18.96 -5.21
C TYR A 350 20.78 19.51 -4.63
N SER A 351 20.83 19.70 -3.32
CA SER A 351 21.97 20.27 -2.57
C SER A 351 22.66 19.25 -1.64
N THR A 352 22.34 17.96 -1.80
CA THR A 352 22.91 16.86 -1.01
C THR A 352 24.42 16.70 -1.27
N THR A 353 25.16 16.32 -0.22
CA THR A 353 26.61 16.10 -0.31
C THR A 353 26.98 14.67 0.07
N ALA A 354 28.11 14.18 -0.44
CA ALA A 354 28.62 12.87 -0.05
C ALA A 354 28.87 12.75 1.47
N LYS A 355 29.19 13.86 2.15
CA LYS A 355 29.30 13.90 3.62
C LYS A 355 27.94 13.70 4.27
N CYS A 356 26.92 14.45 3.87
CA CYS A 356 25.58 14.33 4.42
C CYS A 356 24.98 12.93 4.19
N LEU A 357 25.13 12.38 2.98
CA LEU A 357 24.66 11.03 2.66
C LEU A 357 25.33 9.91 3.46
N ARG A 358 26.51 10.16 4.05
CA ARG A 358 27.21 9.24 4.96
C ARG A 358 26.82 9.47 6.42
N ASP A 359 26.78 10.74 6.83
CA ASP A 359 26.51 11.13 8.22
C ASP A 359 25.02 10.95 8.57
N GLU A 360 24.14 11.02 7.58
CA GLU A 360 22.69 10.99 7.73
C GLU A 360 22.08 9.94 6.80
N PRO A 361 22.16 8.65 7.17
CA PRO A 361 21.67 7.55 6.34
C PRO A 361 20.13 7.47 6.26
N GLY A 362 19.40 8.21 7.09
CA GLY A 362 17.94 8.15 7.14
C GLY A 362 17.40 6.92 7.86
N GLY A 363 16.09 6.75 7.81
CA GLY A 363 15.37 5.64 8.44
C GLY A 363 14.94 4.52 7.48
N ASN A 364 15.08 4.75 6.16
CA ASN A 364 14.64 3.79 5.16
C ASN A 364 15.57 2.58 5.05
N CYS A 365 15.01 1.38 5.16
CA CYS A 365 15.70 0.11 4.99
C CYS A 365 14.74 -0.96 4.46
N ASP A 366 15.24 -2.14 4.07
CA ASP A 366 14.38 -3.20 3.52
C ASP A 366 13.49 -3.87 4.57
N ALA A 367 13.94 -3.91 5.84
CA ALA A 367 13.25 -4.59 6.93
C ALA A 367 13.38 -3.79 8.24
N PRO A 368 12.44 -2.87 8.53
CA PRO A 368 12.45 -2.03 9.73
C PRO A 368 12.62 -2.86 10.99
N ASN A 369 13.67 -2.57 11.75
CA ASN A 369 14.03 -3.34 12.94
C ASN A 369 14.01 -2.51 14.23
N GLY A 370 13.83 -1.18 14.12
CA GLY A 370 13.79 -0.26 15.26
C GLY A 370 15.18 0.26 15.67
N THR A 371 16.22 0.01 14.88
CA THR A 371 17.50 0.71 15.07
C THR A 371 17.40 2.16 14.60
N SER A 372 18.33 3.02 15.03
CA SER A 372 18.29 4.46 14.74
C SER A 372 18.28 4.82 13.25
N THR A 373 18.61 3.89 12.36
CA THR A 373 18.72 4.10 10.90
C THR A 373 17.87 3.12 10.08
N CYS A 374 17.04 2.30 10.74
CA CYS A 374 16.18 1.32 10.07
C CYS A 374 14.83 1.23 10.77
N THR A 375 13.99 2.19 10.43
CA THR A 375 12.72 2.51 11.11
C THR A 375 11.52 2.46 10.17
N TRP A 376 11.73 2.52 8.84
CA TRP A 376 10.64 2.42 7.87
C TRP A 376 11.08 1.83 6.53
N HIS A 377 10.10 1.33 5.78
CA HIS A 377 10.23 0.87 4.40
C HIS A 377 8.96 1.25 3.65
N ALA A 378 9.08 1.76 2.43
CA ALA A 378 7.93 2.03 1.57
C ALA A 378 8.05 1.32 0.22
N GLN A 379 7.06 0.49 -0.11
CA GLN A 379 6.97 -0.20 -1.38
C GLN A 379 5.80 0.38 -2.18
N PHE A 380 6.04 0.71 -3.45
CA PHE A 380 4.95 1.13 -4.35
C PHE A 380 3.89 0.04 -4.46
N ALA A 381 2.63 0.42 -4.20
CA ALA A 381 1.47 -0.47 -4.12
C ALA A 381 0.33 -0.01 -5.05
N GLY A 382 0.70 0.67 -6.14
CA GLY A 382 -0.20 1.08 -7.21
C GLY A 382 -0.49 2.58 -7.24
N GLU A 383 -1.21 2.98 -8.28
CA GLU A 383 -1.70 4.33 -8.50
C GLU A 383 -3.07 4.36 -9.17
N VAL A 384 -3.82 5.41 -8.87
CA VAL A 384 -5.14 5.76 -9.44
C VAL A 384 -5.05 7.17 -10.01
N PHE A 385 -5.45 7.36 -11.27
CA PHE A 385 -5.51 8.66 -11.92
C PHE A 385 -6.71 9.48 -11.42
N LEU A 386 -6.56 10.80 -11.38
CA LEU A 386 -7.65 11.69 -10.99
C LEU A 386 -8.73 11.77 -12.09
N ASP A 387 -8.35 11.57 -13.35
CA ASP A 387 -9.28 11.49 -14.48
C ASP A 387 -10.22 10.29 -14.37
N GLU A 388 -9.68 9.09 -14.07
CA GLU A 388 -10.49 7.89 -13.86
C GLU A 388 -11.35 7.98 -12.58
N LEU A 389 -10.85 8.68 -11.55
CA LEU A 389 -11.58 8.94 -10.32
C LEU A 389 -12.78 9.86 -10.54
N ALA A 390 -12.57 10.98 -11.24
CA ALA A 390 -13.58 12.01 -11.46
C ALA A 390 -14.43 11.79 -12.72
N GLY A 391 -14.19 10.71 -13.48
CA GLY A 391 -14.94 10.41 -14.70
C GLY A 391 -14.62 11.34 -15.88
N ILE A 392 -13.42 11.94 -15.92
CA ILE A 392 -13.00 12.87 -16.97
C ILE A 392 -12.20 12.10 -18.03
N THR A 393 -12.65 12.11 -19.28
CA THR A 393 -11.96 11.36 -20.37
C THR A 393 -10.76 12.11 -20.96
N ASP A 394 -10.89 13.44 -21.11
CA ASP A 394 -9.83 14.31 -21.62
C ASP A 394 -9.81 15.60 -20.80
N HIS A 395 -8.86 15.70 -19.87
CA HIS A 395 -8.73 16.83 -18.96
C HIS A 395 -8.38 18.14 -19.69
N ALA A 396 -7.58 18.06 -20.76
CA ALA A 396 -7.21 19.24 -21.53
C ALA A 396 -8.45 19.84 -22.22
N THR A 397 -9.23 19.00 -22.89
CA THR A 397 -10.48 19.43 -23.53
C THR A 397 -11.50 19.92 -22.50
N PHE A 398 -11.60 19.25 -21.35
CA PHE A 398 -12.43 19.68 -20.22
C PHE A 398 -12.09 21.12 -19.82
N CYS A 399 -10.82 21.43 -19.56
CA CYS A 399 -10.39 22.79 -19.22
C CYS A 399 -10.65 23.81 -20.34
N THR A 400 -10.35 23.48 -21.61
CA THR A 400 -10.54 24.43 -22.71
C THR A 400 -12.00 24.80 -22.98
N ASN A 401 -12.94 23.93 -22.57
CA ASN A 401 -14.38 24.20 -22.65
C ASN A 401 -14.88 25.13 -21.53
N GLY A 402 -14.00 25.60 -20.64
CA GLY A 402 -14.37 26.44 -19.50
C GLY A 402 -14.95 25.66 -18.32
N ASN A 403 -14.82 24.33 -18.32
CA ASN A 403 -15.23 23.50 -17.19
C ASN A 403 -14.21 23.60 -16.04
N TYR A 404 -14.66 23.21 -14.85
CA TYR A 404 -13.87 23.28 -13.62
C TYR A 404 -14.19 22.07 -12.74
N GLU A 405 -13.16 21.41 -12.20
CA GLU A 405 -13.40 20.25 -11.33
C GLU A 405 -14.06 20.65 -10.01
N PHE A 406 -13.69 21.80 -9.46
CA PHE A 406 -14.28 22.32 -8.22
C PHE A 406 -13.96 23.80 -8.00
N ASP A 407 -14.99 24.61 -7.86
CA ASP A 407 -14.89 26.03 -7.54
C ASP A 407 -15.14 26.26 -6.05
N LEU A 408 -14.25 27.04 -5.41
CA LEU A 408 -14.27 27.26 -3.97
C LEU A 408 -15.43 28.16 -3.51
N GLU A 409 -15.93 29.04 -4.38
CA GLU A 409 -16.99 29.99 -4.03
C GLU A 409 -18.36 29.33 -4.07
N THR A 410 -18.56 28.44 -5.04
CA THR A 410 -19.83 27.74 -5.27
C THR A 410 -19.90 26.36 -4.62
N ASP A 411 -18.79 25.84 -4.08
CA ASP A 411 -18.68 24.47 -3.53
C ASP A 411 -19.10 23.38 -4.52
N ALA A 412 -18.87 23.64 -5.81
CA ALA A 412 -19.31 22.78 -6.91
C ALA A 412 -18.36 22.86 -8.11
N GLY A 413 -18.33 21.80 -8.91
CA GLY A 413 -17.69 21.80 -10.21
C GLY A 413 -18.60 22.36 -11.32
N ILE A 414 -17.97 22.73 -12.44
CA ILE A 414 -18.63 23.13 -13.68
C ILE A 414 -18.37 22.01 -14.69
N GLY A 415 -19.41 21.31 -15.13
CA GLY A 415 -19.29 20.17 -16.05
C GLY A 415 -18.79 18.87 -15.40
N ASN A 416 -18.58 18.85 -14.08
CA ASN A 416 -18.31 17.67 -13.27
C ASN A 416 -18.87 17.92 -11.85
N ASP A 417 -19.53 16.93 -11.24
CA ASP A 417 -20.10 17.00 -9.89
C ASP A 417 -19.34 16.15 -8.86
N PHE A 418 -18.32 15.40 -9.28
CA PHE A 418 -17.61 14.45 -8.44
C PHE A 418 -17.06 15.11 -7.17
N TRP A 419 -16.61 16.37 -7.22
CA TRP A 419 -16.00 17.10 -6.10
C TRP A 419 -16.96 18.00 -5.30
N ASN A 420 -18.26 18.06 -5.63
CA ASN A 420 -19.22 18.96 -4.96
C ASN A 420 -19.35 18.73 -3.44
N ASP A 421 -19.86 19.70 -2.69
CA ASP A 421 -20.22 19.50 -1.27
C ASP A 421 -19.01 19.10 -0.41
N LYS A 422 -17.95 19.91 -0.44
CA LYS A 422 -16.68 19.64 0.27
C LYS A 422 -16.82 19.52 1.78
N LEU A 423 -17.84 20.17 2.34
CA LEU A 423 -18.17 20.14 3.77
C LEU A 423 -19.02 18.93 4.16
N SER A 424 -19.53 18.16 3.20
CA SER A 424 -20.30 16.95 3.46
C SER A 424 -19.36 15.79 3.77
N ALA A 425 -19.40 15.32 5.02
CA ALA A 425 -18.66 14.13 5.45
C ALA A 425 -19.05 12.89 4.63
N ALA A 426 -20.34 12.71 4.35
CA ALA A 426 -20.85 11.59 3.56
C ALA A 426 -20.27 11.60 2.14
N ASP A 427 -20.20 12.76 1.49
CA ASP A 427 -19.68 12.86 0.12
C ASP A 427 -18.15 12.72 0.11
N CYS A 428 -17.45 13.24 1.12
CA CYS A 428 -16.03 12.99 1.32
C CYS A 428 -15.73 11.49 1.49
N ASP A 429 -16.53 10.78 2.31
CA ASP A 429 -16.40 9.34 2.51
C ASP A 429 -16.71 8.57 1.23
N ASN A 430 -17.73 8.96 0.47
CA ASN A 430 -18.05 8.35 -0.82
C ASN A 430 -16.91 8.51 -1.84
N ARG A 431 -16.23 9.67 -1.87
CA ARG A 431 -15.04 9.87 -2.70
C ARG A 431 -13.89 8.97 -2.28
N MET A 432 -13.62 8.86 -0.98
CA MET A 432 -12.59 7.95 -0.47
C MET A 432 -12.91 6.49 -0.82
N LYS A 433 -14.17 6.06 -0.66
CA LYS A 433 -14.65 4.74 -1.09
C LYS A 433 -14.40 4.51 -2.57
N ARG A 434 -14.66 5.50 -3.43
CA ARG A 434 -14.40 5.38 -4.87
C ARG A 434 -12.90 5.17 -5.17
N VAL A 435 -12.01 5.86 -4.46
CA VAL A 435 -10.57 5.62 -4.60
C VAL A 435 -10.20 4.20 -4.18
N TYR A 436 -10.73 3.70 -3.07
CA TYR A 436 -10.50 2.32 -2.64
C TYR A 436 -10.98 1.29 -3.67
N GLN A 437 -12.17 1.49 -4.24
CA GLN A 437 -12.71 0.64 -5.31
C GLN A 437 -11.79 0.62 -6.54
N LEU A 438 -11.28 1.78 -6.98
CA LEU A 438 -10.34 1.84 -8.10
C LEU A 438 -9.04 1.09 -7.82
N PHE A 439 -8.53 1.16 -6.59
CA PHE A 439 -7.39 0.35 -6.19
C PHE A 439 -7.70 -1.15 -6.18
N GLU A 440 -8.89 -1.55 -5.75
CA GLU A 440 -9.34 -2.95 -5.77
C GLU A 440 -9.48 -3.47 -7.21
N GLU A 441 -10.13 -2.70 -8.07
CA GLU A 441 -10.31 -3.02 -9.50
C GLU A 441 -8.97 -3.20 -10.22
N LYS A 442 -8.01 -2.30 -9.96
CA LYS A 442 -6.73 -2.24 -10.67
C LYS A 442 -5.63 -3.11 -10.05
N TYR A 443 -5.70 -3.35 -8.74
CA TYR A 443 -4.74 -4.14 -7.98
C TYR A 443 -5.44 -5.19 -7.10
N PRO A 444 -6.22 -6.13 -7.68
CA PRO A 444 -7.09 -7.06 -6.95
C PRO A 444 -6.33 -8.05 -6.05
N SER A 445 -5.02 -8.18 -6.22
CA SER A 445 -4.15 -9.01 -5.37
C SER A 445 -3.67 -8.28 -4.10
N MET A 446 -3.95 -6.98 -3.97
CA MET A 446 -3.60 -6.17 -2.80
C MET A 446 -4.88 -5.81 -2.03
N PRO A 447 -4.88 -5.84 -0.69
CA PRO A 447 -6.01 -5.32 0.09
C PRO A 447 -6.37 -3.91 -0.37
N HIS A 448 -7.65 -3.61 -0.52
CA HIS A 448 -8.10 -2.27 -0.94
C HIS A 448 -7.75 -1.23 0.12
N ALA A 449 -7.91 -1.59 1.40
CA ALA A 449 -7.53 -0.79 2.56
C ALA A 449 -6.81 -1.67 3.61
N LEU A 450 -5.85 -1.05 4.31
CA LEU A 450 -5.29 -1.55 5.55
C LEU A 450 -5.77 -0.57 6.61
N ASN A 451 -6.84 -0.91 7.32
CA ASN A 451 -7.44 0.02 8.27
C ASN A 451 -6.49 0.30 9.44
N ARG A 452 -6.62 1.53 9.97
CA ARG A 452 -5.70 2.28 10.84
C ARG A 452 -4.71 3.12 10.03
N HIS A 453 -4.95 4.43 10.02
CA HIS A 453 -3.95 5.45 9.72
C HIS A 453 -3.29 5.82 11.05
N PRO A 454 -2.32 5.02 11.53
CA PRO A 454 -1.79 5.14 12.86
C PRO A 454 -1.19 6.54 13.05
N CYS A 455 -1.58 7.24 14.11
CA CYS A 455 -0.86 8.44 14.55
C CYS A 455 -1.11 8.72 16.02
N ASP A 456 -0.10 8.47 16.84
CA ASP A 456 -0.06 8.74 18.28
C ASP A 456 0.95 9.83 18.65
N ALA A 457 1.53 10.53 17.67
CA ALA A 457 2.40 11.66 17.93
C ALA A 457 1.63 12.78 18.64
N ASP A 458 2.31 13.49 19.54
CA ASP A 458 1.69 14.61 20.24
C ASP A 458 1.43 15.76 19.26
N VAL A 459 0.20 16.28 19.30
CA VAL A 459 -0.16 17.54 18.65
C VAL A 459 0.37 18.63 19.57
N SER A 460 1.52 19.21 19.22
CA SER A 460 2.11 20.30 20.01
C SER A 460 1.16 21.49 20.12
#